data_AF-A0A9D7BRZ9-F1
#
_entry.id   AF-A0A9D7BRZ9-F1
#
_cell.length_a   1.000
_cell.length_b   1.000
_cell.length_c   1.000
_cell.angle_alpha   90.00
_cell.angle_beta   90.00
_cell.angle_gamma   90.00
#
_symmetry.space_group_name_H-M   'P 1'
#
loop_
_entity.id
_entity.type
_entity.pdbx_description
1 polymer ?
#
loop_
_entity_poly.entity_id
_entity_poly.type
_entity_poly.pdbx_seq_one_letter_code
_entity_poly.pdbx_strand_id
1 'polypeptide(L)'
;MARPNRSAEIDAALLQAVGQHPRDLVGMVAAQLGLSTARISMQVRALVAGGYLYKLGSTRPTYSLGPNRRFEHTYPRAGLAEDRVWHGDLLPLLERLPRNVLDIAQHGVTEMINNAIDHSEAAYVQVRMQQRDGRLLFEITDAGIGIFRKITRALDLPDERLALLELSKGKLTTDPQRHSGEGIFFTSRMFDAYRIESGGLVFDHDATHDLDLLDDTHDVAGTRVVMQLATDSPRTVEAVFSQFSSGPDDYAFARTVVPVRLARVGDENLVSRSQAKRLLQRVEHFRHVVLDFAEVARVGQAFADEIFRVFANAHPEVELLAVNALPEVQQMIRRAEVLRDEQGDQLPLLK
;
A
#
# COMPACT_ATOMS: atom_id res chain seq x y z
N MET A 1 -10.63 -35.52 4.45
CA MET A 1 -9.85 -34.35 4.02
C MET A 1 -10.59 -33.68 2.87
N ALA A 2 -10.95 -32.40 2.99
CA ALA A 2 -11.53 -31.65 1.87
C ALA A 2 -10.47 -31.55 0.76
N ARG A 3 -10.83 -31.89 -0.48
CA ARG A 3 -9.93 -31.69 -1.62
C ARG A 3 -9.62 -30.18 -1.74
N PRO A 4 -8.37 -29.79 -2.04
CA PRO A 4 -8.03 -28.38 -2.21
C PRO A 4 -8.90 -27.76 -3.31
N ASN A 5 -9.39 -26.55 -3.04
CA ASN A 5 -10.19 -25.79 -4.00
C ASN A 5 -9.29 -25.34 -5.16
N ARG A 6 -9.42 -26.01 -6.32
CA ARG A 6 -8.64 -25.68 -7.55
C ARG A 6 -9.36 -24.66 -8.45
N SER A 7 -10.37 -23.93 -7.98
CA SER A 7 -11.13 -23.01 -8.84
C SER A 7 -10.27 -21.87 -9.43
N ALA A 8 -9.35 -21.30 -8.66
CA ALA A 8 -8.46 -20.24 -9.16
C ALA A 8 -7.55 -20.73 -10.30
N GLU A 9 -6.98 -21.93 -10.16
CA GLU A 9 -6.17 -22.57 -11.20
C GLU A 9 -6.99 -22.83 -12.48
N ILE A 10 -8.24 -23.29 -12.34
CA ILE A 10 -9.13 -23.53 -13.48
C ILE A 10 -9.50 -22.21 -14.16
N ASP A 11 -9.81 -21.16 -13.39
CA ASP A 11 -10.12 -19.83 -13.92
C ASP A 11 -8.96 -19.26 -14.74
N ALA A 12 -7.75 -19.32 -14.19
CA ALA A 12 -6.54 -18.85 -14.87
C ALA A 12 -6.32 -19.59 -16.20
N ALA A 13 -6.42 -20.93 -16.18
CA ALA A 13 -6.26 -21.74 -17.40
C ALA A 13 -7.33 -21.42 -18.46
N LEU A 14 -8.59 -21.24 -18.06
CA LEU A 14 -9.68 -20.88 -18.97
C LEU A 14 -9.48 -19.49 -19.60
N LEU A 15 -9.10 -18.50 -18.81
CA LEU A 15 -8.93 -17.12 -19.27
C LEU A 15 -7.69 -16.94 -20.15
N GLN A 16 -6.61 -17.69 -19.90
CA GLN A 16 -5.44 -17.72 -20.78
C GLN A 16 -5.74 -18.43 -22.12
N ALA A 17 -6.50 -19.54 -22.07
CA ALA A 17 -6.74 -20.36 -23.24
C ALA A 17 -7.78 -19.80 -24.22
N VAL A 18 -8.74 -18.99 -23.77
CA VAL A 18 -9.91 -18.61 -24.57
C VAL A 18 -9.56 -17.91 -25.88
N GLY A 19 -8.46 -17.14 -25.93
CA GLY A 19 -8.01 -16.48 -27.15
C GLY A 19 -7.55 -17.45 -28.24
N GLN A 20 -6.97 -18.59 -27.86
CA GLN A 20 -6.40 -19.58 -28.78
C GLN A 20 -7.33 -20.77 -29.03
N HIS A 21 -8.15 -21.13 -28.03
CA HIS A 21 -9.05 -22.28 -28.04
C HIS A 21 -10.53 -21.88 -27.88
N PRO A 22 -11.08 -20.97 -28.70
CA PRO A 22 -12.43 -20.45 -28.49
C PRO A 22 -13.53 -21.50 -28.70
N ARG A 23 -13.28 -22.58 -29.45
CA ARG A 23 -14.30 -23.60 -29.81
C ARG A 23 -14.18 -24.89 -29.00
N ASP A 24 -13.00 -25.18 -28.47
CA ASP A 24 -12.65 -26.42 -27.76
C ASP A 24 -12.18 -26.18 -26.31
N LEU A 25 -12.29 -24.93 -25.82
CA LEU A 25 -11.86 -24.45 -24.50
C LEU A 25 -12.05 -25.46 -23.36
N VAL A 26 -13.27 -25.97 -23.19
CA VAL A 26 -13.62 -26.89 -22.09
C VAL A 26 -12.84 -28.19 -22.19
N GLY A 27 -12.74 -28.75 -23.40
CA GLY A 27 -12.05 -30.03 -23.63
C GLY A 27 -10.55 -29.88 -23.46
N MET A 28 -9.98 -28.82 -24.01
CA MET A 28 -8.55 -28.52 -23.92
C MET A 28 -8.12 -28.34 -22.45
N VAL A 29 -8.79 -27.46 -21.70
CA VAL A 29 -8.43 -27.20 -20.28
C VAL A 29 -8.71 -28.41 -19.39
N ALA A 30 -9.75 -29.20 -19.66
CA ALA A 30 -10.00 -30.45 -18.95
C ALA A 30 -8.84 -31.44 -19.11
N ALA A 31 -8.34 -31.60 -20.34
CA ALA A 31 -7.19 -32.45 -20.63
C ALA A 31 -5.91 -31.92 -19.98
N GLN A 32 -5.64 -30.61 -20.08
CA GLN A 32 -4.46 -29.96 -19.50
C GLN A 32 -4.37 -30.14 -17.99
N LEU A 33 -5.48 -29.98 -17.27
CA LEU A 33 -5.50 -30.01 -15.80
C LEU A 33 -5.79 -31.40 -15.21
N GLY A 34 -6.06 -32.41 -16.05
CA GLY A 34 -6.47 -33.75 -15.63
C GLY A 34 -7.81 -33.76 -14.88
N LEU A 35 -8.76 -32.93 -15.32
CA LEU A 35 -10.06 -32.74 -14.66
C LEU A 35 -11.22 -33.15 -15.57
N SER A 36 -12.39 -33.45 -14.99
CA SER A 36 -13.58 -33.78 -15.78
C SER A 36 -14.12 -32.56 -16.53
N THR A 37 -14.59 -32.76 -17.77
CA THR A 37 -15.25 -31.72 -18.58
C THR A 37 -16.46 -31.13 -17.88
N ALA A 38 -17.18 -31.92 -17.06
CA ALA A 38 -18.29 -31.43 -16.24
C ALA A 38 -17.84 -30.39 -15.20
N ARG A 39 -16.70 -30.60 -14.55
CA ARG A 39 -16.11 -29.65 -13.58
C ARG A 39 -15.70 -28.36 -14.29
N ILE A 40 -15.02 -28.46 -15.43
CA ILE A 40 -14.63 -27.29 -16.23
C ILE A 40 -15.86 -26.54 -16.74
N SER A 41 -16.90 -27.24 -17.21
CA SER A 41 -18.15 -26.63 -17.67
C SER A 41 -18.90 -25.88 -16.57
N MET A 42 -18.84 -26.36 -15.32
CA MET A 42 -19.36 -25.63 -14.16
C MET A 42 -18.60 -24.31 -13.96
N GLN A 43 -17.26 -24.34 -14.03
CA GLN A 43 -16.43 -23.15 -13.88
C GLN A 43 -16.65 -22.15 -15.03
N VAL A 44 -16.73 -22.62 -16.27
CA VAL A 44 -17.08 -21.77 -17.43
C VAL A 44 -18.43 -21.08 -17.24
N ARG A 45 -19.45 -21.79 -16.73
CA ARG A 45 -20.75 -21.16 -16.44
C ARG A 45 -20.64 -20.06 -15.39
N ALA A 46 -19.82 -20.25 -14.36
CA ALA A 46 -19.57 -19.23 -13.35
C ALA A 46 -18.84 -18.01 -13.95
N LEU A 47 -17.83 -18.22 -14.80
CA LEU A 47 -17.11 -17.14 -15.49
C LEU A 47 -18.00 -16.38 -16.47
N VAL A 48 -18.91 -17.06 -17.17
CA VAL A 48 -19.91 -16.42 -18.05
C VAL A 48 -20.89 -15.59 -17.23
N ALA A 49 -21.44 -16.15 -16.15
CA ALA A 49 -22.34 -15.43 -15.25
C ALA A 49 -21.66 -14.21 -14.60
N GLY A 50 -20.37 -14.31 -14.29
CA GLY A 50 -19.56 -13.23 -13.75
C GLY A 50 -19.03 -12.24 -14.79
N GLY A 51 -19.37 -12.39 -16.07
CA GLY A 51 -18.95 -11.48 -17.14
C GLY A 51 -17.47 -11.55 -17.53
N TYR A 52 -16.73 -12.58 -17.12
CA TYR A 52 -15.32 -12.80 -17.52
C TYR A 52 -15.19 -13.53 -18.85
N LEU A 53 -16.17 -14.39 -19.17
CA LEU A 53 -16.28 -15.05 -20.46
C LEU A 53 -17.60 -14.64 -21.13
N TYR A 54 -17.57 -14.56 -22.45
CA TYR A 54 -18.76 -14.51 -23.28
C TYR A 54 -18.91 -15.85 -24.00
N LYS A 55 -20.15 -16.35 -24.08
CA LYS A 55 -20.49 -17.61 -24.75
C LYS A 55 -21.49 -17.36 -25.86
N LEU A 56 -21.12 -17.72 -27.09
CA LEU A 56 -22.00 -17.70 -28.25
C LEU A 56 -22.38 -19.13 -28.65
N GLY A 57 -23.68 -19.39 -28.81
CA GLY A 57 -24.21 -20.70 -29.23
C GLY A 57 -24.45 -21.70 -28.10
N SER A 58 -25.25 -22.74 -28.39
CA SER A 58 -25.67 -23.76 -27.41
C SER A 58 -24.89 -25.08 -27.55
N THR A 59 -25.08 -25.79 -28.67
CA THR A 59 -24.53 -27.14 -28.93
C THR A 59 -23.08 -27.13 -29.40
N ARG A 60 -22.63 -26.06 -30.07
CA ARG A 60 -21.24 -25.82 -30.48
C ARG A 60 -20.81 -24.42 -30.03
N PRO A 61 -20.53 -24.24 -28.73
CA PRO A 61 -20.26 -22.92 -28.20
C PRO A 61 -18.92 -22.38 -28.69
N THR A 62 -18.88 -21.07 -28.95
CA THR A 62 -17.65 -20.31 -29.12
C THR A 62 -17.51 -19.36 -27.93
N TYR A 63 -16.35 -19.34 -27.30
CA TYR A 63 -16.05 -18.52 -26.14
C TYR A 63 -15.12 -17.36 -26.53
N SER A 64 -15.29 -16.23 -25.87
CA SER A 64 -14.38 -15.09 -25.94
C SER A 64 -14.27 -14.43 -24.56
N LEU A 65 -13.32 -13.51 -24.37
CA LEU A 65 -13.27 -12.69 -23.17
C LEU A 65 -14.55 -11.84 -23.04
N GLY A 66 -15.09 -11.74 -21.82
CA GLY A 66 -16.24 -10.91 -21.48
C GLY A 66 -15.86 -9.43 -21.33
N PRO A 67 -16.68 -8.59 -20.68
CA PRO A 67 -16.28 -7.22 -20.30
C PRO A 67 -15.35 -7.17 -19.08
N ASN A 68 -15.45 -8.12 -18.14
CA ASN A 68 -14.59 -8.17 -16.96
C ASN A 68 -13.25 -8.84 -17.31
N ARG A 69 -12.19 -8.47 -16.59
CA ARG A 69 -10.87 -9.09 -16.70
C ARG A 69 -10.45 -9.65 -15.36
N ARG A 70 -9.76 -10.79 -15.42
CA ARG A 70 -9.07 -11.38 -14.27
C ARG A 70 -7.77 -11.98 -14.77
N PHE A 71 -6.72 -11.77 -13.99
CA PHE A 71 -5.40 -12.32 -14.22
C PHE A 71 -4.82 -12.75 -12.89
N GLU A 72 -4.14 -13.89 -12.87
CA GLU A 72 -3.37 -14.38 -11.74
C GLU A 72 -2.20 -15.20 -12.28
N HIS A 73 -0.99 -14.83 -11.89
CA HIS A 73 0.21 -15.57 -12.23
C HIS A 73 1.25 -15.46 -11.11
N THR A 74 2.00 -16.55 -10.89
CA THR A 74 3.10 -16.58 -9.93
C THR A 74 4.41 -16.76 -10.67
N TYR A 75 5.25 -15.73 -10.63
CA TYR A 75 6.52 -15.68 -11.33
C TYR A 75 7.67 -16.10 -10.42
N PRO A 76 8.66 -16.86 -10.90
CA PRO A 76 9.95 -16.95 -10.23
C PRO A 76 10.57 -15.55 -10.14
N ARG A 77 11.03 -15.14 -8.95
CA ARG A 77 11.69 -13.82 -8.79
C ARG A 77 12.98 -13.74 -9.61
N ALA A 78 13.71 -14.85 -9.69
CA ALA A 78 14.97 -14.91 -10.43
C ALA A 78 14.73 -14.72 -11.94
N GLY A 79 15.27 -13.63 -12.50
CA GLY A 79 15.10 -13.28 -13.91
C GLY A 79 13.75 -12.67 -14.26
N LEU A 80 12.92 -12.33 -13.26
CA LEU A 80 11.70 -11.54 -13.47
C LEU A 80 12.09 -10.13 -13.93
N ALA A 81 11.31 -9.61 -14.87
CA ALA A 81 11.39 -8.22 -15.32
C ALA A 81 9.96 -7.67 -15.38
N GLU A 82 9.74 -6.56 -14.72
CA GLU A 82 8.46 -5.87 -14.56
C GLU A 82 7.87 -5.43 -15.91
N ASP A 83 8.73 -4.98 -16.83
CA ASP A 83 8.34 -4.55 -18.17
C ASP A 83 7.71 -5.69 -18.98
N ARG A 84 8.23 -6.92 -18.82
CA ARG A 84 7.72 -8.13 -19.47
C ARG A 84 6.37 -8.53 -18.91
N VAL A 85 6.18 -8.46 -17.60
CA VAL A 85 4.88 -8.72 -16.96
C VAL A 85 3.84 -7.73 -17.46
N TRP A 86 4.18 -6.44 -17.48
CA TRP A 86 3.26 -5.39 -17.96
C TRP A 86 2.88 -5.58 -19.43
N HIS A 87 3.85 -5.59 -20.35
CA HIS A 87 3.57 -5.61 -21.79
C HIS A 87 3.10 -6.98 -22.30
N GLY A 88 3.60 -8.07 -21.70
CA GLY A 88 3.30 -9.43 -22.13
C GLY A 88 1.96 -9.95 -21.61
N ASP A 89 1.65 -9.68 -20.34
CA ASP A 89 0.55 -10.37 -19.66
C ASP A 89 -0.60 -9.43 -19.27
N LEU A 90 -0.32 -8.22 -18.80
CA LEU A 90 -1.35 -7.31 -18.27
C LEU A 90 -1.93 -6.36 -19.31
N LEU A 91 -1.09 -5.66 -20.07
CA LEU A 91 -1.51 -4.66 -21.05
C LEU A 91 -2.50 -5.21 -22.11
N PRO A 92 -2.33 -6.43 -22.66
CA PRO A 92 -3.29 -7.00 -23.62
C PRO A 92 -4.70 -7.19 -23.04
N LEU A 93 -4.83 -7.28 -21.71
CA LEU A 93 -6.11 -7.40 -21.04
C LEU A 93 -6.80 -6.05 -20.85
N LEU A 94 -6.05 -4.94 -20.91
CA LEU A 94 -6.45 -3.60 -20.51
C LEU A 94 -6.58 -2.61 -21.69
N GLU A 95 -6.39 -3.05 -22.94
CA GLU A 95 -6.32 -2.20 -24.16
C GLU A 95 -7.49 -1.22 -24.37
N ARG A 96 -8.63 -1.43 -23.70
CA ARG A 96 -9.83 -0.59 -23.81
C ARG A 96 -9.87 0.56 -22.80
N LEU A 97 -8.92 0.63 -21.88
CA LEU A 97 -8.87 1.67 -20.86
C LEU A 97 -8.28 2.98 -21.41
N PRO A 98 -8.69 4.14 -20.86
CA PRO A 98 -8.10 5.42 -21.19
C PRO A 98 -6.59 5.45 -20.95
N ARG A 99 -5.87 6.25 -21.74
CA ARG A 99 -4.40 6.28 -21.70
C ARG A 99 -3.86 6.67 -20.32
N ASN A 100 -4.43 7.67 -19.68
CA ASN A 100 -4.02 8.12 -18.35
C ASN A 100 -4.22 7.04 -17.26
N VAL A 101 -5.28 6.23 -17.38
CA VAL A 101 -5.52 5.08 -16.48
C VAL A 101 -4.47 3.98 -16.72
N LEU A 102 -4.12 3.72 -17.99
CA LEU A 102 -3.05 2.78 -18.34
C LEU A 102 -1.69 3.25 -17.84
N ASP A 103 -1.37 4.54 -17.95
CA ASP A 103 -0.09 5.08 -17.49
C ASP A 103 0.05 4.98 -15.95
N ILE A 104 -1.02 5.27 -15.19
CA ILE A 104 -1.04 5.06 -13.72
C ILE A 104 -0.88 3.57 -13.38
N ALA A 105 -1.66 2.70 -14.05
CA ALA A 105 -1.61 1.27 -13.81
C ALA A 105 -0.22 0.70 -14.13
N GLN A 106 0.40 1.15 -15.23
CA GLN A 106 1.75 0.78 -15.60
C GLN A 106 2.72 1.16 -14.50
N HIS A 107 2.75 2.44 -14.11
CA HIS A 107 3.66 2.94 -13.09
C HIS A 107 3.54 2.14 -11.78
N GLY A 108 2.33 2.01 -11.24
CA GLY A 108 2.14 1.32 -9.97
C GLY A 108 2.52 -0.16 -10.02
N VAL A 109 2.14 -0.87 -11.09
CA VAL A 109 2.49 -2.29 -11.22
C VAL A 109 3.99 -2.49 -11.37
N THR A 110 4.65 -1.70 -12.24
CA THR A 110 6.09 -1.86 -12.46
C THR A 110 6.89 -1.53 -11.21
N GLU A 111 6.54 -0.45 -10.51
CA GLU A 111 7.23 -0.10 -9.26
C GLU A 111 7.04 -1.15 -8.17
N MET A 112 5.84 -1.71 -8.02
CA MET A 112 5.61 -2.72 -6.98
C MET A 112 6.27 -4.06 -7.31
N ILE A 113 6.36 -4.43 -8.59
CA ILE A 113 7.12 -5.61 -9.01
C ILE A 113 8.62 -5.39 -8.80
N ASN A 114 9.17 -4.22 -9.14
CA ASN A 114 10.57 -3.90 -8.90
C ASN A 114 10.92 -3.95 -7.41
N ASN A 115 10.10 -3.34 -6.56
CA ASN A 115 10.26 -3.44 -5.10
C ASN A 115 10.27 -4.91 -4.62
N ALA A 116 9.40 -5.75 -5.16
CA ALA A 116 9.39 -7.18 -4.84
C ALA A 116 10.65 -7.89 -5.35
N ILE A 117 11.14 -7.58 -6.56
CA ILE A 117 12.38 -8.15 -7.11
C ILE A 117 13.59 -7.81 -6.25
N ASP A 118 13.71 -6.55 -5.86
CA ASP A 118 14.90 -5.98 -5.23
C ASP A 118 14.94 -6.24 -3.71
N HIS A 119 13.78 -6.26 -3.05
CA HIS A 119 13.74 -6.20 -1.59
C HIS A 119 13.05 -7.39 -0.90
N SER A 120 12.22 -8.18 -1.60
CA SER A 120 11.45 -9.25 -0.93
C SER A 120 12.32 -10.40 -0.42
N GLU A 121 13.43 -10.72 -1.09
CA GLU A 121 14.21 -11.96 -0.88
C GLU A 121 13.38 -13.24 -1.12
N ALA A 122 12.16 -13.13 -1.68
CA ALA A 122 11.29 -14.27 -1.95
C ALA A 122 11.77 -15.08 -3.17
N ALA A 123 11.37 -16.35 -3.23
CA ALA A 123 11.58 -17.17 -4.44
C ALA A 123 10.60 -16.83 -5.57
N TYR A 124 9.41 -16.34 -5.22
CA TYR A 124 8.30 -16.09 -6.14
C TYR A 124 7.59 -14.78 -5.82
N VAL A 125 7.05 -14.15 -6.85
CA VAL A 125 6.17 -12.98 -6.78
C VAL A 125 4.87 -13.32 -7.49
N GLN A 126 3.75 -13.20 -6.79
CA GLN A 126 2.41 -13.36 -7.33
C GLN A 126 1.86 -12.01 -7.77
N VAL A 127 1.32 -11.96 -8.99
CA VAL A 127 0.63 -10.79 -9.54
C VAL A 127 -0.80 -11.18 -9.86
N ARG A 128 -1.75 -10.40 -9.34
CA ARG A 128 -3.18 -10.50 -9.67
C ARG A 128 -3.67 -9.18 -10.23
N MET A 129 -4.59 -9.26 -11.18
CA MET A 129 -5.34 -8.12 -11.69
C MET A 129 -6.81 -8.49 -11.81
N GLN A 130 -7.69 -7.54 -11.49
CA GLN A 130 -9.11 -7.64 -11.74
C GLN A 130 -9.66 -6.32 -12.27
N GLN A 131 -10.36 -6.38 -13.39
CA GLN A 131 -11.19 -5.29 -13.91
C GLN A 131 -12.66 -5.70 -13.80
N ARG A 132 -13.44 -4.98 -13.01
CA ARG A 132 -14.86 -5.24 -12.81
C ARG A 132 -15.57 -4.00 -12.25
N ASP A 133 -16.82 -3.79 -12.65
CA ASP A 133 -17.71 -2.75 -12.10
C ASP A 133 -17.08 -1.34 -12.14
N GLY A 134 -16.41 -1.00 -13.25
CA GLY A 134 -15.73 0.29 -13.44
C GLY A 134 -14.47 0.48 -12.59
N ARG A 135 -13.96 -0.59 -11.98
CA ARG A 135 -12.75 -0.57 -11.14
C ARG A 135 -11.69 -1.50 -11.69
N LEU A 136 -10.45 -1.08 -11.55
CA LEU A 136 -9.24 -1.84 -11.80
C LEU A 136 -8.53 -2.07 -10.46
N LEU A 137 -8.21 -3.32 -10.15
CA LEU A 137 -7.50 -3.72 -8.94
C LEU A 137 -6.26 -4.51 -9.35
N PHE A 138 -5.13 -4.19 -8.72
CA PHE A 138 -3.90 -4.97 -8.78
C PHE A 138 -3.52 -5.43 -7.39
N GLU A 139 -2.90 -6.61 -7.32
CA GLU A 139 -2.32 -7.14 -6.11
C GLU A 139 -0.98 -7.78 -6.43
N ILE A 140 0.07 -7.34 -5.75
CA ILE A 140 1.44 -7.87 -5.85
C ILE A 140 1.76 -8.46 -4.49
N THR A 141 2.04 -9.76 -4.44
CA THR A 141 2.29 -10.50 -3.20
C THR A 141 3.57 -11.30 -3.29
N ASP A 142 4.40 -11.22 -2.26
CA ASP A 142 5.55 -12.09 -2.05
C ASP A 142 5.48 -12.73 -0.66
N ALA A 143 6.14 -13.89 -0.49
CA ALA A 143 6.27 -14.57 0.80
C ALA A 143 7.69 -14.41 1.37
N GLY A 144 8.26 -13.23 1.17
CA GLY A 144 9.64 -12.89 1.51
C GLY A 144 9.81 -12.39 2.95
N ILE A 145 10.82 -11.54 3.15
CA ILE A 145 11.19 -10.99 4.46
C ILE A 145 10.09 -10.08 5.06
N GLY A 146 9.32 -9.41 4.21
CA GLY A 146 8.35 -8.39 4.58
C GLY A 146 8.95 -6.98 4.60
N ILE A 147 8.24 -6.01 4.01
CA ILE A 147 8.72 -4.64 3.81
C ILE A 147 9.04 -3.92 5.13
N PHE A 148 8.17 -4.00 6.14
CA PHE A 148 8.41 -3.32 7.42
C PHE A 148 9.62 -3.91 8.13
N ARG A 149 9.73 -5.25 8.17
CA ARG A 149 10.91 -5.94 8.71
C ARG A 149 12.20 -5.57 7.98
N LYS A 150 12.15 -5.44 6.64
CA LYS A 150 13.30 -5.05 5.82
C LYS A 150 13.77 -3.64 6.18
N ILE A 151 12.84 -2.69 6.24
CA ILE A 151 13.12 -1.29 6.62
C ILE A 151 13.67 -1.22 8.05
N THR A 152 13.05 -1.92 9.00
CA THR A 152 13.49 -1.98 10.40
C THR A 152 14.93 -2.45 10.52
N ARG A 153 15.32 -3.51 9.79
CA ARG A 153 16.72 -3.97 9.79
C ARG A 153 17.67 -2.99 9.11
N ALA A 154 17.25 -2.36 8.02
CA ALA A 154 18.09 -1.43 7.27
C ALA A 154 18.37 -0.14 8.04
N LEU A 155 17.42 0.30 8.88
CA LEU A 155 17.50 1.53 9.66
C LEU A 155 17.83 1.30 11.15
N ASP A 156 18.12 0.05 11.54
CA ASP A 156 18.36 -0.36 12.94
C ASP A 156 17.24 0.11 13.89
N LEU A 157 15.99 0.00 13.44
CA LEU A 157 14.83 0.44 14.23
C LEU A 157 14.52 -0.60 15.33
N PRO A 158 14.13 -0.14 16.53
CA PRO A 158 13.80 -1.04 17.63
C PRO A 158 12.48 -1.79 17.44
N ASP A 159 11.62 -1.39 16.49
CA ASP A 159 10.30 -1.99 16.25
C ASP A 159 9.88 -1.84 14.77
N GLU A 160 9.09 -2.79 14.25
CA GLU A 160 8.52 -2.75 12.88
C GLU A 160 7.49 -1.62 12.70
N ARG A 161 6.81 -1.20 13.77
CA ARG A 161 5.87 -0.06 13.75
C ARG A 161 6.52 1.25 13.36
N LEU A 162 7.82 1.40 13.66
CA LEU A 162 8.57 2.59 13.27
C LEU A 162 8.89 2.61 11.77
N ALA A 163 9.08 1.44 11.15
CA ALA A 163 9.28 1.35 9.70
C ALA A 163 8.07 1.84 8.91
N LEU A 164 6.88 1.63 9.46
CA LEU A 164 5.64 2.10 8.89
C LEU A 164 5.56 3.64 8.90
N LEU A 165 5.99 4.27 10.00
CA LEU A 165 6.15 5.72 10.03
C LEU A 165 7.12 6.18 8.96
N GLU A 166 8.31 5.57 8.86
CA GLU A 166 9.31 5.92 7.82
C GLU A 166 8.75 5.80 6.40
N LEU A 167 7.94 4.78 6.11
CA LEU A 167 7.31 4.59 4.80
C LEU A 167 6.28 5.68 4.50
N SER A 168 5.49 6.09 5.50
CA SER A 168 4.48 7.16 5.34
C SER A 168 5.08 8.54 5.04
N LYS A 169 6.37 8.75 5.33
CA LYS A 169 7.07 10.03 5.09
C LYS A 169 7.51 10.24 3.66
N GLY A 170 7.40 9.22 2.80
CA GLY A 170 7.97 9.28 1.45
C GLY A 170 9.50 9.43 1.45
N LYS A 171 10.12 9.38 0.26
CA LYS A 171 11.58 9.46 0.06
C LYS A 171 12.39 8.43 0.88
N LEU A 172 11.80 7.29 1.22
CA LEU A 172 12.47 6.22 1.93
C LEU A 172 13.17 5.29 0.94
N THR A 173 14.50 5.34 0.91
CA THR A 173 15.33 4.40 0.15
C THR A 173 16.40 3.78 1.05
N THR A 174 16.51 2.46 1.00
CA THR A 174 17.61 1.72 1.63
C THR A 174 18.82 1.57 0.68
N ASP A 175 18.68 1.99 -0.59
CA ASP A 175 19.73 2.03 -1.60
C ASP A 175 19.62 3.32 -2.45
N PRO A 176 20.13 4.46 -1.92
CA PRO A 176 20.03 5.76 -2.59
C PRO A 176 20.73 5.84 -3.95
N GLN A 177 21.64 4.90 -4.25
CA GLN A 177 22.34 4.88 -5.54
C GLN A 177 21.48 4.32 -6.67
N ARG A 178 20.45 3.52 -6.33
CA ARG A 178 19.58 2.84 -7.30
C ARG A 178 18.13 3.30 -7.25
N HIS A 179 17.68 3.82 -6.10
CA HIS A 179 16.28 4.24 -5.92
C HIS A 179 16.20 5.60 -5.23
N SER A 180 15.33 6.49 -5.75
CA SER A 180 15.03 7.78 -5.12
C SER A 180 14.27 7.63 -3.79
N GLY A 181 13.66 6.46 -3.55
CA GLY A 181 12.86 6.18 -2.35
C GLY A 181 11.44 6.74 -2.41
N GLU A 182 11.04 7.26 -3.56
CA GLU A 182 9.75 7.92 -3.73
C GLU A 182 8.70 7.03 -4.39
N GLY A 183 9.10 5.88 -4.95
CA GLY A 183 8.23 5.01 -5.75
C GLY A 183 6.95 4.56 -5.01
N ILE A 184 7.07 4.14 -3.75
CA ILE A 184 5.91 3.72 -2.94
C ILE A 184 4.96 4.90 -2.66
N PHE A 185 5.52 6.07 -2.32
CA PHE A 185 4.72 7.25 -2.00
C PHE A 185 3.98 7.78 -3.23
N PHE A 186 4.68 7.99 -4.35
CA PHE A 186 4.01 8.46 -5.56
C PHE A 186 2.98 7.45 -6.06
N THR A 187 3.33 6.15 -6.02
CA THR A 187 2.36 5.11 -6.37
C THR A 187 1.13 5.18 -5.48
N SER A 188 1.26 5.32 -4.16
CA SER A 188 0.09 5.38 -3.28
C SER A 188 -0.85 6.53 -3.63
N ARG A 189 -0.31 7.70 -3.98
CA ARG A 189 -1.09 8.89 -4.38
C ARG A 189 -1.73 8.80 -5.77
N MET A 190 -1.28 7.87 -6.63
CA MET A 190 -1.87 7.69 -7.96
C MET A 190 -3.16 6.86 -7.95
N PHE A 191 -3.37 6.03 -6.94
CA PHE A 191 -4.53 5.13 -6.85
C PHE A 191 -5.62 5.73 -5.94
N ASP A 192 -6.85 5.27 -6.12
CA ASP A 192 -7.98 5.68 -5.27
C ASP A 192 -7.92 4.99 -3.90
N ALA A 193 -7.44 3.76 -3.88
CA ALA A 193 -7.06 3.06 -2.67
C ALA A 193 -5.73 2.33 -2.89
N TYR A 194 -4.85 2.40 -1.90
CA TYR A 194 -3.55 1.76 -1.89
C TYR A 194 -3.26 1.19 -0.52
N ARG A 195 -2.92 -0.09 -0.43
CA ARG A 195 -2.68 -0.77 0.84
C ARG A 195 -1.44 -1.64 0.77
N ILE A 196 -0.63 -1.62 1.84
CA ILE A 196 0.47 -2.54 2.07
C ILE A 196 0.20 -3.31 3.36
N GLU A 197 0.18 -4.63 3.29
CA GLU A 197 0.08 -5.53 4.43
C GLU A 197 1.37 -6.35 4.54
N SER A 198 1.99 -6.38 5.71
CA SER A 198 3.22 -7.16 5.93
C SER A 198 3.44 -7.41 7.43
N GLY A 199 3.72 -8.67 7.78
CA GLY A 199 3.71 -9.09 9.17
C GLY A 199 2.35 -8.78 9.80
N GLY A 200 2.34 -8.19 10.99
CA GLY A 200 1.12 -7.73 11.66
C GLY A 200 0.79 -6.26 11.42
N LEU A 201 1.27 -5.62 10.35
CA LEU A 201 1.10 -4.18 10.13
C LEU A 201 0.47 -3.85 8.77
N VAL A 202 -0.25 -2.74 8.72
CA VAL A 202 -0.89 -2.21 7.51
C VAL A 202 -0.65 -0.72 7.32
N PHE A 203 -0.23 -0.34 6.12
CA PHE A 203 -0.28 1.03 5.59
C PHE A 203 -1.46 1.11 4.62
N ASP A 204 -2.39 2.03 4.84
CA ASP A 204 -3.58 2.22 4.01
C ASP A 204 -3.72 3.70 3.61
N HIS A 205 -3.84 3.92 2.31
CA HIS A 205 -4.15 5.20 1.71
C HIS A 205 -5.47 5.10 0.96
N ASP A 206 -6.39 6.03 1.24
CA ASP A 206 -7.65 6.20 0.51
C ASP A 206 -7.73 7.66 0.06
N ALA A 207 -7.85 7.88 -1.25
CA ALA A 207 -7.87 9.22 -1.84
C ALA A 207 -9.12 10.04 -1.46
N THR A 208 -10.14 9.41 -0.87
CA THR A 208 -11.32 10.10 -0.30
C THR A 208 -11.11 10.61 1.12
N HIS A 209 -10.01 10.22 1.76
CA HIS A 209 -9.62 10.64 3.09
C HIS A 209 -8.35 11.50 3.04
N ASP A 210 -8.30 12.54 3.86
CA ASP A 210 -7.16 13.45 3.91
C ASP A 210 -5.91 12.81 4.54
N LEU A 211 -6.05 11.66 5.21
CA LEU A 211 -5.05 11.11 6.11
C LEU A 211 -4.84 9.62 5.83
N ASP A 212 -3.57 9.22 5.77
CA ASP A 212 -3.18 7.82 5.66
C ASP A 212 -3.40 7.11 7.01
N LEU A 213 -3.84 5.86 6.97
CA LEU A 213 -4.04 5.02 8.14
C LEU A 213 -2.89 4.03 8.31
N LEU A 214 -2.48 3.90 9.57
CA LEU A 214 -1.33 3.14 10.02
C LEU A 214 -1.80 2.24 11.17
N ASP A 215 -1.86 0.91 10.98
CA ASP A 215 -2.48 0.04 11.98
C ASP A 215 -1.85 -1.37 12.11
N ASP A 216 -2.22 -2.09 13.16
CA ASP A 216 -1.97 -3.52 13.32
C ASP A 216 -3.01 -4.33 12.50
N THR A 217 -2.61 -5.49 11.98
CA THR A 217 -3.46 -6.44 11.24
C THR A 217 -3.09 -7.88 11.58
N HIS A 218 -3.78 -8.85 10.98
CA HIS A 218 -3.42 -10.27 11.11
C HIS A 218 -2.03 -10.51 10.51
N ASP A 219 -1.25 -11.41 11.11
CA ASP A 219 0.11 -11.67 10.64
C ASP A 219 0.13 -12.27 9.20
N VAL A 220 0.69 -11.51 8.26
CA VAL A 220 0.87 -11.87 6.85
C VAL A 220 2.35 -12.12 6.58
N ALA A 221 2.68 -13.30 6.06
CA ALA A 221 4.04 -13.60 5.62
C ALA A 221 4.40 -12.78 4.37
N GLY A 222 5.61 -12.20 4.35
CA GLY A 222 6.09 -11.38 3.24
C GLY A 222 5.37 -10.04 3.13
N THR A 223 5.12 -9.60 1.90
CA THR A 223 4.46 -8.31 1.63
C THR A 223 3.33 -8.51 0.64
N ARG A 224 2.18 -7.88 0.89
CA ARG A 224 1.07 -7.78 -0.04
C ARG A 224 0.76 -6.31 -0.29
N VAL A 225 0.82 -5.90 -1.56
CA VAL A 225 0.41 -4.55 -1.99
C VAL A 225 -0.86 -4.66 -2.81
N VAL A 226 -1.89 -3.89 -2.46
CA VAL A 226 -3.18 -3.80 -3.17
C VAL A 226 -3.36 -2.38 -3.68
N MET A 227 -3.69 -2.23 -4.95
CA MET A 227 -3.86 -0.94 -5.61
C MET A 227 -5.18 -0.94 -6.38
N GLN A 228 -6.02 0.09 -6.19
CA GLN A 228 -7.33 0.19 -6.83
C GLN A 228 -7.53 1.55 -7.49
N LEU A 229 -8.02 1.55 -8.73
CA LEU A 229 -8.27 2.74 -9.54
C LEU A 229 -9.60 2.64 -10.29
N ALA A 230 -10.36 3.72 -10.34
CA ALA A 230 -11.53 3.84 -11.20
C ALA A 230 -11.12 3.89 -12.68
N THR A 231 -11.81 3.13 -13.53
CA THR A 231 -11.48 3.03 -14.97
C THR A 231 -11.78 4.30 -15.77
N ASP A 232 -12.48 5.26 -15.15
CA ASP A 232 -12.82 6.58 -15.67
C ASP A 232 -12.14 7.72 -14.89
N SER A 233 -11.10 7.41 -14.08
CA SER A 233 -10.37 8.40 -13.31
C SER A 233 -9.82 9.52 -14.21
N PRO A 234 -9.98 10.81 -13.83
CA PRO A 234 -9.39 11.94 -14.55
C PRO A 234 -7.92 12.18 -14.17
N ARG A 235 -7.39 11.45 -13.18
CA ARG A 235 -6.02 11.64 -12.66
C ARG A 235 -4.98 11.32 -13.73
N THR A 236 -3.86 12.03 -13.72
CA THR A 236 -2.67 11.69 -14.52
C THR A 236 -1.45 11.59 -13.64
N VAL A 237 -0.45 10.85 -14.11
CA VAL A 237 0.84 10.67 -13.43
C VAL A 237 1.52 12.04 -13.21
N GLU A 238 1.51 12.91 -14.22
CA GLU A 238 2.13 14.23 -14.19
C GLU A 238 1.47 15.16 -13.17
N ALA A 239 0.13 15.09 -13.04
CA ALA A 239 -0.59 15.91 -12.07
C ALA A 239 -0.20 15.53 -10.64
N VAL A 240 -0.05 14.23 -10.35
CA VAL A 240 0.42 13.74 -9.05
C VAL A 240 1.86 14.20 -8.81
N PHE A 241 2.77 13.97 -9.76
CA PHE A 241 4.14 14.46 -9.62
C PHE A 241 4.20 15.97 -9.38
N SER A 242 3.52 16.76 -10.20
CA SER A 242 3.49 18.22 -10.04
C SER A 242 2.96 18.65 -8.68
N GLN A 243 1.94 17.97 -8.15
CA GLN A 243 1.37 18.26 -6.83
C GLN A 243 2.39 18.05 -5.70
N PHE A 244 3.25 17.03 -5.82
CA PHE A 244 4.21 16.66 -4.77
C PHE A 244 5.69 16.99 -5.13
N SER A 245 5.95 17.75 -6.19
CA SER A 245 7.31 18.16 -6.62
C SER A 245 7.50 19.68 -6.75
N SER A 246 6.52 20.50 -6.35
CA SER A 246 6.57 21.96 -6.54
C SER A 246 7.16 22.71 -5.33
N GLY A 247 8.49 22.92 -5.30
CA GLY A 247 9.15 23.92 -4.44
C GLY A 247 10.68 23.78 -4.34
N PRO A 248 11.46 24.89 -4.24
CA PRO A 248 12.90 24.85 -3.95
C PRO A 248 13.21 24.40 -2.50
N ASP A 249 12.19 24.38 -1.65
CA ASP A 249 12.19 23.68 -0.37
C ASP A 249 11.23 22.49 -0.49
N ASP A 250 11.76 21.30 -0.27
CA ASP A 250 11.18 19.96 -0.41
C ASP A 250 9.99 19.65 0.56
N TYR A 251 9.10 20.59 0.83
CA TYR A 251 7.95 20.48 1.76
C TYR A 251 6.72 19.78 1.15
N ALA A 252 6.92 18.73 0.36
CA ALA A 252 5.83 18.06 -0.37
C ALA A 252 4.92 17.17 0.51
N PHE A 253 5.15 17.07 1.82
CA PHE A 253 4.35 16.19 2.68
C PHE A 253 3.19 16.96 3.32
N ALA A 254 2.11 17.05 2.55
CA ALA A 254 0.85 17.64 2.98
C ALA A 254 0.10 16.66 3.90
N ARG A 255 0.45 16.70 5.19
CA ARG A 255 -0.30 16.10 6.30
C ARG A 255 -0.20 14.58 6.45
N THR A 256 -0.04 14.11 7.69
CA THR A 256 -0.01 12.68 8.05
C THR A 256 -0.74 12.41 9.37
N VAL A 257 -1.30 11.21 9.55
CA VAL A 257 -1.73 10.69 10.87
C VAL A 257 -0.71 9.71 11.38
N VAL A 258 -0.21 10.00 12.57
CA VAL A 258 0.73 9.18 13.30
C VAL A 258 0.00 8.62 14.51
N PRO A 259 -0.41 7.34 14.50
CA PRO A 259 -0.97 6.70 15.67
C PRO A 259 0.10 6.61 16.76
N VAL A 260 -0.13 7.31 17.85
CA VAL A 260 0.83 7.45 18.95
C VAL A 260 1.10 6.11 19.64
N ARG A 261 0.14 5.18 19.58
CA ARG A 261 0.33 3.80 20.06
C ARG A 261 1.51 3.09 19.38
N LEU A 262 1.89 3.48 18.16
CA LEU A 262 3.05 2.93 17.44
C LEU A 262 4.39 3.25 18.11
N ALA A 263 4.46 4.27 18.97
CA ALA A 263 5.67 4.57 19.76
C ALA A 263 5.87 3.63 20.95
N ARG A 264 4.88 2.79 21.28
CA ARG A 264 5.01 1.78 22.34
C ARG A 264 5.91 0.66 21.84
N VAL A 265 6.87 0.27 22.68
CA VAL A 265 7.65 -0.95 22.46
C VAL A 265 7.26 -1.94 23.55
N GLY A 266 6.66 -3.06 23.16
CA GLY A 266 6.04 -4.01 24.09
C GLY A 266 4.88 -3.39 24.88
N ASP A 267 4.77 -3.73 26.17
CA ASP A 267 3.67 -3.27 27.04
C ASP A 267 3.93 -1.91 27.72
N GLU A 268 4.98 -1.18 27.33
CA GLU A 268 5.37 0.06 28.00
C GLU A 268 4.32 1.17 27.87
N ASN A 269 4.20 1.97 28.93
CA ASN A 269 3.52 3.27 28.88
C ASN A 269 4.42 4.30 28.17
N LEU A 270 3.81 5.26 27.47
CA LEU A 270 4.51 6.32 26.76
C LEU A 270 4.97 7.42 27.71
N VAL A 271 6.05 7.18 28.46
CA VAL A 271 6.48 8.05 29.57
C VAL A 271 7.76 8.83 29.30
N SER A 272 8.60 8.37 28.38
CA SER A 272 9.98 8.87 28.21
C SER A 272 10.14 9.82 27.01
N ARG A 273 11.14 10.71 27.09
CA ARG A 273 11.55 11.56 25.95
C ARG A 273 12.07 10.76 24.76
N SER A 274 12.74 9.63 25.00
CA SER A 274 13.26 8.80 23.91
C SER A 274 12.13 8.15 23.09
N GLN A 275 11.00 7.78 23.72
CA GLN A 275 9.80 7.35 23.00
C GLN A 275 9.23 8.49 22.12
N ALA A 276 9.12 9.70 22.66
CA ALA A 276 8.66 10.87 21.89
C ALA A 276 9.60 11.21 20.73
N LYS A 277 10.91 11.26 20.96
CA LYS A 277 11.91 11.51 19.90
C LYS A 277 11.83 10.47 18.78
N ARG A 278 11.62 9.19 19.11
CA ARG A 278 11.44 8.13 18.09
C ARG A 278 10.18 8.34 17.27
N LEU A 279 9.07 8.71 17.90
CA LEU A 279 7.82 9.05 17.19
C LEU A 279 8.01 10.24 16.23
N LEU A 280 8.81 11.21 16.65
CA LEU A 280 9.05 12.47 15.94
C LEU A 280 10.23 12.45 14.97
N GLN A 281 11.01 11.37 14.90
CA GLN A 281 12.13 11.28 13.96
C GLN A 281 11.61 11.58 12.56
N ARG A 282 12.21 12.54 11.84
CA ARG A 282 11.85 12.91 10.46
C ARG A 282 10.42 13.44 10.29
N VAL A 283 9.66 13.66 11.37
CA VAL A 283 8.33 14.27 11.33
C VAL A 283 8.40 15.75 10.93
N GLU A 284 9.58 16.37 11.08
CA GLU A 284 9.87 17.74 10.65
C GLU A 284 9.71 18.00 9.14
N HIS A 285 9.62 16.94 8.32
CA HIS A 285 9.39 17.07 6.88
C HIS A 285 7.91 17.29 6.53
N PHE A 286 6.99 17.11 7.49
CA PHE A 286 5.56 17.32 7.28
C PHE A 286 5.11 18.69 7.78
N ARG A 287 4.26 19.36 7.01
CA ARG A 287 3.69 20.65 7.45
C ARG A 287 2.60 20.50 8.52
N HIS A 288 1.84 19.41 8.47
CA HIS A 288 0.76 19.14 9.42
C HIS A 288 0.88 17.70 9.91
N VAL A 289 0.80 17.48 11.21
CA VAL A 289 1.00 16.15 11.80
C VAL A 289 -0.11 15.92 12.81
N VAL A 290 -0.97 14.96 12.52
CA VAL A 290 -2.05 14.55 13.40
C VAL A 290 -1.55 13.37 14.24
N LEU A 291 -1.38 13.60 15.53
CA LEU A 291 -1.03 12.59 16.51
C LEU A 291 -2.33 11.96 17.03
N ASP A 292 -2.59 10.71 16.63
CA ASP A 292 -3.77 9.96 17.06
C ASP A 292 -3.48 9.17 18.34
N PHE A 293 -4.12 9.58 19.43
CA PHE A 293 -4.00 8.96 20.75
C PHE A 293 -5.06 7.89 21.02
N ALA A 294 -5.76 7.39 20.00
CA ALA A 294 -6.63 6.22 20.13
C ALA A 294 -5.87 5.08 20.82
N GLU A 295 -6.52 4.46 21.81
CA GLU A 295 -5.96 3.36 22.63
C GLU A 295 -4.71 3.70 23.46
N VAL A 296 -4.35 4.98 23.57
CA VAL A 296 -3.31 5.45 24.48
C VAL A 296 -3.95 5.81 25.82
N ALA A 297 -3.81 4.90 26.79
CA ALA A 297 -4.39 5.10 28.12
C ALA A 297 -3.77 6.29 28.86
N ARG A 298 -2.44 6.42 28.82
CA ARG A 298 -1.68 7.44 29.54
C ARG A 298 -0.39 7.81 28.81
N VAL A 299 0.05 9.06 29.00
CA VAL A 299 1.37 9.54 28.61
C VAL A 299 2.07 10.20 29.80
N GLY A 300 3.38 10.08 29.90
CA GLY A 300 4.16 10.76 30.93
C GLY A 300 4.46 12.21 30.57
N GLN A 301 4.74 13.02 31.58
CA GLN A 301 5.08 14.44 31.39
C GLN A 301 6.25 14.63 30.43
N ALA A 302 7.30 13.80 30.54
CA ALA A 302 8.48 13.94 29.71
C ALA A 302 8.20 13.64 28.23
N PHE A 303 7.28 12.71 27.94
CA PHE A 303 6.81 12.40 26.58
C PHE A 303 6.04 13.59 25.98
N ALA A 304 5.03 14.10 26.69
CA ALA A 304 4.23 15.24 26.22
C ALA A 304 5.06 16.52 26.05
N ASP A 305 5.98 16.79 26.99
CA ASP A 305 6.90 17.92 26.97
C ASP A 305 7.82 17.90 25.75
N GLU A 306 8.35 16.73 25.38
CA GLU A 306 9.19 16.58 24.19
C GLU A 306 8.43 16.90 22.91
N ILE A 307 7.18 16.44 22.79
CA ILE A 307 6.39 16.63 21.56
C ILE A 307 5.85 18.04 21.45
N PHE A 308 5.04 18.46 22.42
CA PHE A 308 4.21 19.65 22.28
C PHE A 308 4.91 20.93 22.70
N ARG A 309 6.10 20.84 23.33
CA ARG A 309 6.92 22.00 23.67
C ARG A 309 8.29 21.97 22.98
N VAL A 310 9.11 20.94 23.20
CA VAL A 310 10.49 20.94 22.69
C VAL A 310 10.51 20.86 21.16
N PHE A 311 9.86 19.85 20.58
CA PHE A 311 9.80 19.68 19.12
C PHE A 311 9.01 20.81 18.46
N ALA A 312 7.83 21.16 19.00
CA ALA A 312 7.03 22.27 18.48
C ALA A 312 7.80 23.61 18.44
N ASN A 313 8.66 23.89 19.43
CA ASN A 313 9.51 25.08 19.41
C ASN A 313 10.70 24.97 18.45
N ALA A 314 11.25 23.76 18.27
CA ALA A 314 12.34 23.52 17.33
C ALA A 314 11.87 23.55 15.87
N HIS A 315 10.59 23.24 15.63
CA HIS A 315 9.97 23.11 14.31
C HIS A 315 8.65 23.89 14.23
N PRO A 316 8.68 25.24 14.33
CA PRO A 316 7.47 26.07 14.30
C PRO A 316 6.70 25.99 12.98
N GLU A 317 7.32 25.50 11.91
CA GLU A 317 6.72 25.24 10.60
C GLU A 317 5.79 24.01 10.58
N VAL A 318 5.87 23.14 11.60
CA VAL A 318 5.09 21.91 11.71
C VAL A 318 3.89 22.12 12.63
N GLU A 319 2.68 22.04 12.07
CA GLU A 319 1.45 22.10 12.85
C GLU A 319 1.13 20.73 13.47
N LEU A 320 1.26 20.61 14.79
CA LEU A 320 0.91 19.39 15.54
C LEU A 320 -0.54 19.45 16.05
N LEU A 321 -1.32 18.42 15.75
CA LEU A 321 -2.71 18.28 16.22
C LEU A 321 -2.89 16.96 16.97
N ALA A 322 -3.36 17.00 18.21
CA ALA A 322 -3.68 15.81 18.98
C ALA A 322 -5.16 15.43 18.84
N VAL A 323 -5.45 14.20 18.40
CA VAL A 323 -6.82 13.67 18.27
C VAL A 323 -7.01 12.41 19.12
N ASN A 324 -8.27 12.07 19.43
CA ASN A 324 -8.68 10.89 20.18
C ASN A 324 -8.02 10.68 21.57
N ALA A 325 -7.36 11.70 22.12
CA ALA A 325 -6.74 11.59 23.44
C ALA A 325 -7.78 11.59 24.57
N LEU A 326 -7.63 10.64 25.49
CA LEU A 326 -8.41 10.56 26.72
C LEU A 326 -8.17 11.80 27.62
N PRO A 327 -9.08 12.13 28.56
CA PRO A 327 -8.97 13.32 29.40
C PRO A 327 -7.64 13.46 30.16
N GLU A 328 -7.08 12.35 30.65
CA GLU A 328 -5.78 12.33 31.36
C GLU A 328 -4.61 12.67 30.40
N VAL A 329 -4.61 12.11 29.19
CA VAL A 329 -3.62 12.40 28.14
C VAL A 329 -3.73 13.86 27.69
N GLN A 330 -4.95 14.33 27.45
CA GLN A 330 -5.26 15.72 27.09
C GLN A 330 -4.73 16.72 28.14
N GLN A 331 -4.80 16.38 29.43
CA GLN A 331 -4.25 17.23 30.48
C GLN A 331 -2.72 17.34 30.40
N MET A 332 -2.02 16.25 30.09
CA MET A 332 -0.56 16.27 29.92
C MET A 332 -0.14 17.06 28.68
N ILE A 333 -0.87 16.92 27.58
CA ILE A 333 -0.64 17.70 26.34
C ILE A 333 -0.81 19.19 26.62
N ARG A 334 -1.95 19.60 27.17
CA ARG A 334 -2.20 21.01 27.51
C ARG A 334 -1.15 21.60 28.44
N ARG A 335 -0.65 20.82 29.40
CA ARG A 335 0.40 21.27 30.30
C ARG A 335 1.70 21.60 29.55
N ALA A 336 2.07 20.80 28.55
CA ALA A 336 3.24 21.07 27.72
C ALA A 336 3.02 22.29 26.82
N GLU A 337 1.83 22.44 26.23
CA GLU A 337 1.46 23.60 25.40
C GLU A 337 1.46 24.91 26.19
N VAL A 338 0.89 24.93 27.40
CA VAL A 338 0.93 26.14 28.27
C VAL A 338 2.37 26.54 28.58
N LEU A 339 3.24 25.58 28.91
CA LEU A 339 4.65 25.85 29.16
C LEU A 339 5.40 26.35 27.92
N ARG A 340 4.96 25.94 26.73
CA ARG A 340 5.49 26.44 25.46
C ARG A 340 5.13 27.91 25.27
N ASP A 341 3.86 28.24 25.44
CA ASP A 341 3.33 29.56 25.20
C ASP A 341 3.87 30.58 26.24
N GLU A 342 4.01 30.16 27.51
CA GLU A 342 4.66 30.96 28.57
C GLU A 342 6.14 31.28 28.29
N GLN A 343 6.84 30.45 27.52
CA GLN A 343 8.23 30.69 27.09
C GLN A 343 8.31 31.59 25.85
N GLY A 344 7.30 31.57 24.97
CA GLY A 344 7.22 32.42 23.77
C GLY A 344 6.97 33.90 24.11
N ASP A 345 6.25 34.18 25.19
CA ASP A 345 5.97 35.54 25.68
C ASP A 345 7.12 36.15 26.52
N GLN A 346 8.15 35.37 26.84
CA GLN A 346 9.37 35.89 27.47
C GLN A 346 10.35 36.36 26.39
N LEU A 347 10.27 37.65 26.03
CA LEU A 347 11.35 38.35 25.32
C LEU A 347 12.71 37.99 25.97
N PRO A 348 13.75 37.65 25.19
CA PRO A 348 15.03 37.23 25.74
C PRO A 348 15.61 38.38 26.57
N LEU A 349 15.56 38.21 27.89
CA LEU A 349 16.38 38.98 28.82
C LEU A 349 17.80 38.47 28.68
N LEU A 350 18.51 38.96 27.67
CA LEU A 350 19.94 39.35 27.67
C LEU A 350 20.42 39.52 26.23
N LYS A 351 21.03 40.70 25.98
CA LYS A 351 21.77 41.07 24.77
C LYS A 351 23.09 40.33 24.67
#